data_AF-A0A9N9J6T2-F1
#
_entry.id   AF-A0A9N9J6T2-F1
#
_cell.length_a   1.000
_cell.length_b   1.000
_cell.length_c   1.000
_cell.angle_alpha   90.00
_cell.angle_beta   90.00
_cell.angle_gamma   90.00
#
_symmetry.space_group_name_H-M   'P 1'
#
loop_
_entity.id
_entity.type
_entity.pdbx_description
1 polymer ?
#
loop_
_entity_poly.entity_id
_entity_poly.type
_entity_poly.pdbx_seq_one_letter_code
_entity_poly.pdbx_strand_id
1 'polypeptide(L)'
;PGLDNQLFSLLDTDPTVDGVRDIVKSWLNQTALDSPSTWVELCRKVMSKTGSVASAGAPIEPPSLDLIDGDIDGGDEEGEDFVVDKSTEDATQRSDGMRKNKQMSRDSIQIPPRWRTQLFALQCLRQVVEVIYLSGNKEHFDLVTAKRGKQSGKDYLVLRVADLIKMAFIASTAVVGEMRLEGLTVLRDVIEKFAATPDPDFEEAALLEQYQAQIGAALTPAFTAESSPEILSAAVRVCAVFVGSGIVKELYRMGRILKLLTTALENCR
;
A
#
# COMPACT_ATOMS: atom_id res chain seq x y z
N PRO A 1 9.33 -12.10 21.49
CA PRO A 1 8.36 -11.30 20.69
C PRO A 1 7.89 -10.09 21.51
N GLY A 2 7.98 -8.89 20.96
CA GLY A 2 7.50 -7.69 21.64
C GLY A 2 5.97 -7.72 21.86
N LEU A 3 5.51 -6.98 22.86
CA LEU A 3 4.09 -6.84 23.23
C LEU A 3 3.23 -6.35 22.04
N ASP A 4 3.81 -5.52 21.19
CA ASP A 4 3.26 -5.01 19.93
C ASP A 4 2.82 -6.15 18.98
N ASN A 5 3.67 -7.14 18.77
CA ASN A 5 3.38 -8.27 17.89
C ASN A 5 2.36 -9.23 18.49
N GLN A 6 2.30 -9.29 19.82
CA GLN A 6 1.33 -10.12 20.54
C GLN A 6 -0.08 -9.50 20.47
N LEU A 7 -0.20 -8.17 20.58
CA LEU A 7 -1.49 -7.46 20.48
C LEU A 7 -2.15 -7.65 19.12
N PHE A 8 -1.39 -7.47 18.02
CA PHE A 8 -1.94 -7.70 16.68
C PHE A 8 -2.20 -9.19 16.40
N SER A 9 -1.37 -10.09 16.92
CA SER A 9 -1.62 -11.53 16.83
C SER A 9 -2.87 -11.97 17.63
N LEU A 10 -3.19 -11.27 18.71
CA LEU A 10 -4.40 -11.52 19.49
C LEU A 10 -5.64 -11.06 18.72
N LEU A 11 -5.56 -9.89 18.07
CA LEU A 11 -6.60 -9.40 17.14
C LEU A 11 -6.82 -10.33 15.94
N ASP A 12 -5.76 -11.00 15.46
CA ASP A 12 -5.88 -12.03 14.42
C ASP A 12 -6.68 -13.26 14.89
N THR A 13 -6.64 -13.56 16.19
CA THR A 13 -7.32 -14.73 16.79
C THR A 13 -8.77 -14.41 17.14
N ASP A 14 -9.02 -13.23 17.71
CA ASP A 14 -10.37 -12.74 17.98
C ASP A 14 -10.46 -11.23 17.69
N PRO A 15 -10.99 -10.85 16.51
CA PRO A 15 -11.14 -9.46 16.16
C PRO A 15 -12.25 -8.78 16.98
N THR A 16 -13.14 -9.49 17.67
CA THR A 16 -14.27 -8.88 18.39
C THR A 16 -13.90 -8.37 19.78
N VAL A 17 -12.65 -8.52 20.21
CA VAL A 17 -12.19 -8.01 21.50
C VAL A 17 -11.97 -6.50 21.41
N ASP A 18 -13.05 -5.73 21.54
CA ASP A 18 -13.03 -4.26 21.53
C ASP A 18 -12.04 -3.69 22.56
N GLY A 19 -11.90 -4.35 23.72
CA GLY A 19 -10.93 -3.95 24.74
C GLY A 19 -9.47 -3.93 24.26
N VAL A 20 -9.07 -4.85 23.37
CA VAL A 20 -7.70 -4.86 22.81
C VAL A 20 -7.52 -3.70 21.83
N ARG A 21 -8.54 -3.40 21.02
CA ARG A 21 -8.50 -2.27 20.09
C ARG A 21 -8.37 -0.94 20.85
N ASP A 22 -9.09 -0.80 21.96
CA ASP A 22 -9.05 0.41 22.79
C ASP A 22 -7.71 0.57 23.49
N ILE A 23 -7.11 -0.52 23.99
CA ILE A 23 -5.74 -0.50 24.54
C ILE A 23 -4.74 -0.06 23.46
N VAL A 24 -4.84 -0.62 22.24
CA VAL A 24 -3.95 -0.23 21.14
C VAL A 24 -4.13 1.25 20.77
N LYS A 25 -5.36 1.74 20.66
CA LYS A 25 -5.64 3.16 20.39
C LYS A 25 -5.12 4.08 21.49
N SER A 26 -5.31 3.71 22.76
CA SER A 26 -4.78 4.48 23.90
C SER A 26 -3.26 4.51 23.88
N TRP A 27 -2.61 3.37 23.66
CA TRP A 27 -1.17 3.27 23.56
C TRP A 27 -0.61 4.09 22.38
N LEU A 28 -1.31 4.07 21.25
CA LEU A 28 -1.01 4.88 20.07
C LEU A 28 -1.05 6.36 20.38
N ASN A 29 -2.14 6.85 20.99
CA ASN A 29 -2.27 8.26 21.34
C ASN A 29 -1.16 8.75 22.29
N GLN A 30 -0.58 7.86 23.10
CA GLN A 30 0.51 8.20 24.03
C GLN A 30 1.89 8.16 23.39
N THR A 31 2.10 7.38 22.32
CA THR A 31 3.45 7.09 21.79
C THR A 31 3.67 7.51 20.34
N ALA A 32 2.60 7.85 19.60
CA ALA A 32 2.68 8.20 18.19
C ALA A 32 3.52 9.47 17.92
N LEU A 33 3.58 10.40 18.88
CA LEU A 33 4.38 11.62 18.75
C LEU A 33 5.89 11.34 18.85
N ASP A 34 6.29 10.43 19.74
CA ASP A 34 7.71 10.14 19.99
C ASP A 34 8.28 9.09 19.02
N SER A 35 7.45 8.17 18.52
CA SER A 35 7.91 7.05 17.69
C SER A 35 6.94 6.70 16.56
N PRO A 36 6.63 7.64 15.63
CA PRO A 36 5.74 7.39 14.51
C PRO A 36 6.20 6.22 13.61
N SER A 37 7.49 6.07 13.37
CA SER A 37 8.03 5.02 12.49
C SER A 37 7.75 3.62 12.99
N THR A 38 7.76 3.41 14.32
CA THR A 38 7.42 2.13 14.93
C THR A 38 5.98 1.74 14.61
N TRP A 39 5.04 2.69 14.68
CA TRP A 39 3.65 2.45 14.34
C TRP A 39 3.44 2.17 12.85
N VAL A 40 4.11 2.94 11.99
CA VAL A 40 4.06 2.70 10.54
C VAL A 40 4.60 1.31 10.21
N GLU A 41 5.72 0.90 10.82
CA GLU A 41 6.32 -0.41 10.60
C GLU A 41 5.45 -1.56 11.11
N LEU A 42 4.81 -1.37 12.27
CA LEU A 42 3.87 -2.34 12.83
C LEU A 42 2.67 -2.54 11.88
N CYS A 43 2.08 -1.46 11.39
CA CYS A 43 0.99 -1.52 10.41
C CYS A 43 1.44 -2.19 9.11
N ARG A 44 2.62 -1.83 8.60
CA ARG A 44 3.22 -2.43 7.40
C ARG A 44 3.40 -3.94 7.55
N LYS A 45 3.88 -4.40 8.71
CA LYS A 45 4.08 -5.82 9.02
C LYS A 45 2.77 -6.59 9.08
N VAL A 46 1.72 -6.00 9.64
CA VAL A 46 0.37 -6.60 9.65
C VAL A 46 -0.16 -6.75 8.23
N MET A 47 0.04 -5.75 7.38
CA MET A 47 -0.35 -5.81 5.97
C MET A 47 0.47 -6.83 5.17
N SER A 48 1.78 -6.95 5.41
CA SER A 48 2.67 -7.82 4.62
C SER A 48 2.57 -9.31 4.97
N LYS A 49 2.26 -9.66 6.23
CA LYS A 49 2.16 -11.06 6.70
C LYS A 49 1.03 -11.87 6.05
N THR A 50 0.18 -11.23 5.25
CA THR A 50 -0.97 -11.86 4.57
C THR A 50 -0.75 -12.04 3.07
N GLY A 51 0.39 -11.58 2.54
CA GLY A 51 0.63 -11.47 1.10
C GLY A 51 0.73 -12.78 0.31
N SER A 52 0.71 -13.95 0.95
CA SER A 52 0.84 -15.23 0.22
C SER A 52 -0.44 -15.70 -0.49
N VAL A 53 -1.57 -15.00 -0.34
CA VAL A 53 -2.86 -15.40 -0.95
C VAL A 53 -3.50 -14.35 -1.87
N ALA A 54 -2.86 -13.19 -2.06
CA ALA A 54 -3.37 -12.12 -2.93
C ALA A 54 -2.77 -12.10 -4.35
N SER A 55 -1.99 -13.12 -4.75
CA SER A 55 -1.51 -13.26 -6.13
C SER A 55 -2.55 -13.99 -6.99
N ALA A 56 -3.59 -13.27 -7.37
CA ALA A 56 -4.46 -13.58 -8.52
C ALA A 56 -4.69 -12.29 -9.31
N GLY A 57 -3.59 -11.66 -9.70
CA GLY A 57 -3.52 -10.47 -10.52
C GLY A 57 -2.05 -10.25 -10.82
N ALA A 58 -1.67 -10.28 -12.10
CA ALA A 58 -0.28 -10.32 -12.56
C ALA A 58 0.62 -9.28 -11.86
N PRO A 59 1.89 -9.60 -11.57
CA PRO A 59 2.82 -8.61 -11.02
C PRO A 59 3.08 -7.56 -12.09
N ILE A 60 2.63 -6.32 -11.83
CA ILE A 60 3.20 -5.16 -12.50
C ILE A 60 4.38 -4.76 -11.62
N GLU A 61 5.58 -5.19 -12.01
CA GLU A 61 6.81 -4.69 -11.42
C GLU A 61 6.88 -3.16 -11.61
N PRO A 62 7.31 -2.39 -10.59
CA PRO A 62 7.59 -0.98 -10.78
C PRO A 62 8.73 -0.81 -11.79
N PRO A 63 8.65 0.12 -12.75
CA PRO A 63 9.75 0.35 -13.68
C PRO A 63 10.98 0.83 -12.89
N SER A 64 12.10 0.12 -13.04
CA SER A 64 13.42 0.61 -12.68
C SER A 64 13.76 1.82 -13.55
N LEU A 65 14.17 2.91 -12.91
CA LEU A 65 14.76 4.06 -13.59
C LEU A 65 16.22 3.71 -13.89
N ASP A 66 16.47 3.08 -15.03
CA ASP A 66 17.81 2.92 -15.56
C ASP A 66 18.18 4.19 -16.34
N LEU A 67 19.23 4.85 -15.84
CA LEU A 67 19.89 5.99 -16.46
C LEU A 67 20.51 5.53 -17.79
N ILE A 68 20.07 6.12 -18.89
CA ILE A 68 20.59 5.86 -20.23
C ILE A 68 21.93 6.59 -20.39
N ASP A 69 23.01 5.85 -20.60
CA ASP A 69 24.24 6.34 -21.23
C ASP A 69 24.76 5.30 -22.23
N GLY A 70 25.06 5.76 -23.45
CA GLY A 70 26.08 5.21 -24.34
C GLY A 70 25.90 3.85 -25.04
N ASP A 71 25.40 3.91 -26.28
CA ASP A 71 26.06 3.40 -27.52
C ASP A 71 26.10 1.90 -27.90
N ILE A 72 25.77 1.68 -29.20
CA ILE A 72 26.28 0.68 -30.19
C ILE A 72 25.62 -0.73 -30.30
N ASP A 73 24.79 -0.82 -31.36
CA ASP A 73 24.93 -1.66 -32.58
C ASP A 73 24.56 -3.16 -32.60
N GLY A 74 23.88 -3.53 -33.70
CA GLY A 74 24.18 -4.77 -34.43
C GLY A 74 23.11 -5.87 -34.53
N GLY A 75 22.22 -5.75 -35.52
CA GLY A 75 21.96 -6.79 -36.56
C GLY A 75 21.16 -8.08 -36.22
N ASP A 76 20.08 -8.28 -37.00
CA ASP A 76 19.77 -9.45 -37.88
C ASP A 76 19.82 -10.88 -37.30
N GLU A 77 19.08 -11.91 -37.72
CA GLU A 77 18.02 -12.20 -38.70
C GLU A 77 17.59 -13.66 -38.41
N GLU A 78 16.33 -13.99 -38.73
CA GLU A 78 15.78 -15.28 -39.22
C GLU A 78 16.08 -16.66 -38.60
N GLY A 79 15.06 -17.54 -38.67
CA GLY A 79 15.29 -18.98 -38.83
C GLY A 79 14.29 -19.92 -38.13
N GLU A 80 13.22 -20.26 -38.84
CA GLU A 80 12.35 -21.41 -38.56
C GLU A 80 13.15 -22.73 -38.61
N ASP A 81 12.80 -23.74 -37.79
CA ASP A 81 12.54 -25.10 -38.30
C ASP A 81 11.84 -25.99 -37.25
N PHE A 82 10.96 -26.84 -37.78
CA PHE A 82 10.01 -27.71 -37.13
C PHE A 82 10.43 -29.15 -37.44
N VAL A 83 10.81 -29.96 -36.45
CA VAL A 83 10.83 -31.42 -36.60
C VAL A 83 10.34 -32.13 -35.35
N VAL A 84 9.21 -32.82 -35.57
CA VAL A 84 8.57 -33.82 -34.72
C VAL A 84 9.35 -35.13 -34.88
N ASP A 85 9.68 -35.80 -33.77
CA ASP A 85 9.76 -37.26 -33.79
C ASP A 85 9.16 -37.86 -32.51
N LYS A 86 8.46 -38.96 -32.74
CA LYS A 86 7.48 -39.62 -31.88
C LYS A 86 8.01 -41.04 -31.69
N SER A 87 8.18 -41.51 -30.47
CA SER A 87 8.34 -42.95 -30.21
C SER A 87 7.75 -43.30 -28.85
N THR A 88 6.69 -44.09 -28.97
CA THR A 88 5.88 -44.84 -28.01
C THR A 88 6.67 -45.78 -27.11
N GLU A 89 6.17 -46.05 -25.90
CA GLU A 89 5.84 -47.41 -25.43
C GLU A 89 5.07 -47.37 -24.11
N ASP A 90 3.97 -48.12 -24.07
CA ASP A 90 3.00 -48.27 -23.00
C ASP A 90 3.16 -49.67 -22.41
N ALA A 91 3.28 -49.80 -21.08
CA ALA A 91 3.12 -51.07 -20.37
C ALA A 91 2.77 -50.83 -18.88
N THR A 92 1.54 -51.18 -18.55
CA THR A 92 0.89 -51.28 -17.25
C THR A 92 1.65 -52.06 -16.17
N GLN A 93 1.62 -51.58 -14.91
CA GLN A 93 1.40 -52.41 -13.70
C GLN A 93 1.06 -51.57 -12.45
N ARG A 94 0.07 -52.05 -11.68
CA ARG A 94 -0.50 -51.46 -10.44
C ARG A 94 0.01 -52.20 -9.19
N SER A 95 -0.09 -51.53 -8.04
CA SER A 95 0.04 -51.99 -6.62
C SER A 95 1.48 -52.20 -6.13
N ASP A 96 1.92 -51.86 -4.90
CA ASP A 96 1.26 -51.53 -3.64
C ASP A 96 2.24 -50.78 -2.70
N GLY A 97 1.68 -50.02 -1.76
CA GLY A 97 2.19 -49.72 -0.41
C GLY A 97 3.63 -49.25 -0.16
N MET A 98 3.83 -47.92 -0.05
CA MET A 98 4.66 -47.35 1.03
C MET A 98 4.25 -45.91 1.36
N ARG A 99 3.19 -45.76 2.16
CA ARG A 99 2.80 -44.47 2.76
C ARG A 99 3.83 -44.11 3.84
N LYS A 100 4.79 -43.23 3.51
CA LYS A 100 5.60 -42.54 4.52
C LYS A 100 4.69 -41.57 5.28
N ASN A 101 4.35 -41.96 6.50
CA ASN A 101 3.66 -41.15 7.50
C ASN A 101 4.52 -39.92 7.84
N LYS A 102 4.32 -38.81 7.12
CA LYS A 102 4.87 -37.50 7.49
C LYS A 102 3.99 -36.95 8.60
N GLN A 103 4.24 -37.45 9.81
CA GLN A 103 3.78 -36.86 11.05
C GLN A 103 4.53 -35.54 11.23
N MET A 104 4.05 -34.50 10.54
CA MET A 104 4.48 -33.13 10.73
C MET A 104 3.64 -32.54 11.86
N SER A 105 4.33 -32.09 12.90
CA SER A 105 3.81 -31.39 14.07
C SER A 105 2.66 -30.44 13.75
N ARG A 106 1.68 -30.40 14.66
CA ARG A 106 0.63 -29.38 14.81
C ARG A 106 1.22 -28.02 15.23
N ASP A 107 2.37 -27.63 14.68
CA ASP A 107 2.97 -26.32 14.94
C ASP A 107 2.23 -25.28 14.13
N SER A 108 1.33 -24.56 14.82
CA SER A 108 0.67 -23.32 14.40
C SER A 108 0.15 -23.31 12.95
N ILE A 109 -1.13 -23.67 12.78
CA ILE A 109 -1.90 -23.19 11.63
C ILE A 109 -1.89 -21.65 11.74
N GLN A 110 -0.93 -21.00 11.08
CA GLN A 110 -0.89 -19.55 10.95
C GLN A 110 -2.05 -19.15 10.05
N ILE A 111 -3.18 -18.83 10.67
CA ILE A 111 -4.33 -18.24 10.01
C ILE A 111 -3.83 -16.93 9.38
N PRO A 112 -3.93 -16.72 8.06
CA PRO A 112 -3.57 -15.45 7.43
C PRO A 112 -4.32 -14.32 8.17
N PRO A 113 -3.65 -13.20 8.51
CA PRO A 113 -4.31 -12.08 9.17
C PRO A 113 -5.57 -11.73 8.40
N ARG A 114 -6.72 -11.79 9.08
CA ARG A 114 -7.99 -11.53 8.42
C ARG A 114 -7.97 -10.06 8.01
N TRP A 115 -8.54 -9.75 6.84
CA TRP A 115 -8.63 -8.37 6.34
C TRP A 115 -9.13 -7.36 7.40
N ARG A 116 -9.88 -7.81 8.42
CA ARG A 116 -10.29 -7.01 9.59
C ARG A 116 -9.12 -6.50 10.45
N THR A 117 -8.08 -7.30 10.68
CA THR A 117 -6.88 -6.85 11.40
C THR A 117 -6.11 -5.84 10.55
N GLN A 118 -6.03 -6.05 9.24
CA GLN A 118 -5.43 -5.08 8.31
C GLN A 118 -6.22 -3.77 8.30
N LEU A 119 -7.55 -3.84 8.28
CA LEU A 119 -8.42 -2.68 8.36
C LEU A 119 -8.15 -1.90 9.65
N PHE A 120 -8.08 -2.61 10.78
CA PHE A 120 -7.76 -1.98 12.06
C PHE A 120 -6.34 -1.36 12.07
N ALA A 121 -5.36 -2.01 11.44
CA ALA A 121 -4.02 -1.44 11.29
C ALA A 121 -4.04 -0.16 10.44
N LEU A 122 -4.83 -0.09 9.36
CA LEU A 122 -5.00 1.15 8.59
C LEU A 122 -5.70 2.24 9.41
N GLN A 123 -6.69 1.89 10.22
CA GLN A 123 -7.33 2.84 11.14
C GLN A 123 -6.33 3.38 12.17
N CYS A 124 -5.45 2.52 12.70
CA CYS A 124 -4.34 2.95 13.56
C CYS A 124 -3.40 3.89 12.79
N LEU A 125 -3.03 3.55 11.55
CA LEU A 125 -2.17 4.38 10.73
C LEU A 125 -2.74 5.79 10.55
N ARG A 126 -4.05 5.90 10.29
CA ARG A 126 -4.73 7.20 10.20
C ARG A 126 -4.72 7.95 11.51
N GLN A 127 -4.96 7.26 12.63
CA GLN A 127 -4.91 7.86 13.96
C GLN A 127 -3.51 8.43 14.26
N VAL A 128 -2.43 7.73 13.87
CA VAL A 128 -1.05 8.25 14.01
C VAL A 128 -0.90 9.56 13.26
N VAL A 129 -1.31 9.57 11.99
CA VAL A 129 -1.23 10.74 11.12
C VAL A 129 -2.07 11.90 11.69
N GLU A 130 -3.24 11.62 12.25
CA GLU A 130 -4.13 12.59 12.91
C GLU A 130 -3.53 13.17 14.19
N VAL A 131 -3.09 12.33 15.12
CA VAL A 131 -2.50 12.76 16.40
C VAL A 131 -1.30 13.67 16.17
N ILE A 132 -0.44 13.30 15.21
CA ILE A 132 0.75 14.09 14.86
C ILE A 132 0.35 15.42 14.23
N TYR A 133 -0.62 15.41 13.31
CA TYR A 133 -1.11 16.65 12.71
C TYR A 133 -1.70 17.61 13.75
N LEU A 134 -2.55 17.10 14.64
CA LEU A 134 -3.19 17.89 15.71
C LEU A 134 -2.21 18.39 16.77
N SER A 135 -1.04 17.74 16.93
CA SER A 135 0.01 18.22 17.84
C SER A 135 0.60 19.57 17.41
N GLY A 136 0.45 19.94 16.13
CA GLY A 136 1.03 21.16 15.57
C GLY A 136 2.56 21.13 15.42
N ASN A 137 3.21 19.99 15.69
CA ASN A 137 4.66 19.88 15.55
C ASN A 137 5.08 19.81 14.07
N LYS A 138 5.52 20.95 13.54
CA LYS A 138 5.93 21.12 12.13
C LYS A 138 7.11 20.25 11.73
N GLU A 139 7.95 19.81 12.68
CA GLU A 139 9.10 18.95 12.38
C GLU A 139 8.67 17.60 11.76
N HIS A 140 7.44 17.13 12.03
CA HIS A 140 6.90 15.91 11.40
C HIS A 140 6.50 16.09 9.94
N PHE A 141 6.56 17.30 9.40
CA PHE A 141 6.15 17.69 8.04
C PHE A 141 7.25 18.45 7.30
N ASP A 142 8.48 18.43 7.82
CA ASP A 142 9.67 19.08 7.23
C ASP A 142 10.79 18.04 7.10
N LEU A 143 11.14 17.69 5.86
CA LEU A 143 12.18 16.70 5.59
C LEU A 143 13.58 17.15 6.00
N VAL A 144 13.91 18.43 5.89
CA VAL A 144 15.25 18.94 6.23
C VAL A 144 15.47 18.79 7.72
N THR A 145 14.50 19.25 8.51
CA THR A 145 14.55 19.16 9.97
C THR A 145 14.49 17.70 10.43
N ALA A 146 13.64 16.88 9.80
CA ALA A 146 13.56 15.46 10.12
C ALA A 146 14.85 14.68 9.82
N LYS A 147 15.49 14.92 8.66
CA LYS A 147 16.78 14.27 8.30
C LYS A 147 17.88 14.62 9.31
N ARG A 148 17.93 15.87 9.79
CA ARG A 148 18.88 16.32 10.82
C ARG A 148 18.58 15.69 12.19
N GLY A 149 17.32 15.72 12.63
CA GLY A 149 16.93 15.16 13.92
C GLY A 149 17.05 13.64 13.99
N LYS A 150 16.94 12.93 12.85
CA LYS A 150 17.17 11.48 12.75
C LYS A 150 18.57 11.08 13.22
N GLN A 151 19.59 11.91 12.95
CA GLN A 151 20.96 11.65 13.41
C GLN A 151 21.08 11.72 14.94
N SER A 152 20.18 12.45 15.60
CA SER A 152 20.08 12.56 17.06
C SER A 152 19.12 11.54 17.68
N GLY A 153 18.63 10.56 16.90
CA GLY A 153 17.70 9.53 17.37
C GLY A 153 16.24 9.97 17.46
N LYS A 154 15.87 11.16 16.97
CA LYS A 154 14.47 11.58 16.87
C LYS A 154 13.77 10.90 15.69
N ASP A 155 12.46 10.74 15.82
CA ASP A 155 11.63 10.07 14.83
C ASP A 155 10.52 11.00 14.31
N TYR A 156 10.31 10.98 13.00
CA TYR A 156 9.41 11.92 12.32
C TYR A 156 8.62 11.24 11.22
N LEU A 157 7.33 11.61 11.12
CA LEU A 157 6.38 10.98 10.22
C LEU A 157 6.72 11.23 8.74
N VAL A 158 7.25 12.41 8.40
CA VAL A 158 7.63 12.76 7.02
C VAL A 158 8.63 11.76 6.40
N LEU A 159 9.48 11.14 7.21
CA LEU A 159 10.42 10.10 6.76
C LEU A 159 9.73 8.81 6.31
N ARG A 160 8.43 8.69 6.55
CA ARG A 160 7.62 7.50 6.32
C ARG A 160 6.54 7.71 5.25
N VAL A 161 6.47 8.89 4.61
CA VAL A 161 5.45 9.23 3.59
C VAL A 161 5.37 8.18 2.48
N ALA A 162 6.51 7.71 1.97
CA ALA A 162 6.55 6.66 0.95
C ALA A 162 5.81 5.38 1.38
N ASP A 163 5.96 4.96 2.64
CA ASP A 163 5.28 3.76 3.14
C ASP A 163 3.81 4.01 3.46
N LEU A 164 3.44 5.22 3.87
CA LEU A 164 2.02 5.60 4.00
C LEU A 164 1.31 5.48 2.65
N ILE A 165 1.91 6.03 1.59
CA ILE A 165 1.37 5.98 0.23
C ILE A 165 1.31 4.54 -0.26
N LYS A 166 2.37 3.75 -0.04
CA LYS A 166 2.41 2.33 -0.43
C LYS A 166 1.33 1.50 0.26
N MET A 167 1.14 1.69 1.57
CA MET A 167 0.08 0.98 2.31
C MET A 167 -1.31 1.42 1.86
N ALA A 168 -1.53 2.73 1.64
CA ALA A 168 -2.78 3.25 1.10
C ALA A 168 -3.09 2.67 -0.29
N PHE A 169 -2.08 2.57 -1.17
CA PHE A 169 -2.18 1.94 -2.48
C PHE A 169 -2.62 0.49 -2.37
N ILE A 170 -1.91 -0.33 -1.58
CA ILE A 170 -2.22 -1.76 -1.40
C ILE A 170 -3.66 -1.94 -0.88
N ALA A 171 -4.08 -1.10 0.06
CA ALA A 171 -5.42 -1.14 0.63
C ALA A 171 -6.50 -0.72 -0.40
N SER A 172 -6.29 0.39 -1.11
CA SER A 172 -7.23 0.96 -2.10
C SER A 172 -7.54 0.02 -3.28
N THR A 173 -6.61 -0.90 -3.55
CA THR A 173 -6.68 -1.91 -4.62
C THR A 173 -6.99 -3.32 -4.11
N ALA A 174 -7.30 -3.47 -2.82
CA ALA A 174 -7.66 -4.76 -2.23
C ALA A 174 -8.99 -5.30 -2.78
N VAL A 175 -9.18 -6.61 -2.68
CA VAL A 175 -10.45 -7.26 -3.10
C VAL A 175 -11.62 -6.88 -2.19
N VAL A 176 -11.35 -6.60 -0.91
CA VAL A 176 -12.38 -6.30 0.09
C VAL A 176 -12.77 -4.82 0.02
N GLY A 177 -14.04 -4.51 -0.21
CA GLY A 177 -14.53 -3.13 -0.33
C GLY A 177 -14.22 -2.23 0.86
N GLU A 178 -14.36 -2.72 2.10
CA GLU A 178 -14.01 -1.96 3.32
C GLU A 178 -12.53 -1.58 3.37
N MET A 179 -11.64 -2.49 2.94
CA MET A 179 -10.20 -2.21 2.82
C MET A 179 -9.93 -1.15 1.76
N ARG A 180 -10.64 -1.21 0.63
CA ARG A 180 -10.53 -0.20 -0.44
C ARG A 180 -10.90 1.18 0.07
N LEU A 181 -12.03 1.30 0.77
CA LEU A 181 -12.52 2.55 1.35
C LEU A 181 -11.54 3.12 2.37
N GLU A 182 -11.01 2.29 3.27
CA GLU A 182 -10.04 2.75 4.27
C GLU A 182 -8.73 3.18 3.58
N GLY A 183 -8.26 2.43 2.58
CA GLY A 183 -7.08 2.79 1.79
C GLY A 183 -7.21 4.14 1.08
N LEU A 184 -8.35 4.41 0.46
CA LEU A 184 -8.66 5.72 -0.13
C LEU A 184 -8.69 6.83 0.92
N THR A 185 -9.18 6.52 2.12
CA THR A 185 -9.23 7.48 3.23
C THR A 185 -7.83 7.79 3.77
N VAL A 186 -6.97 6.79 3.93
CA VAL A 186 -5.55 6.98 4.27
C VAL A 186 -4.87 7.84 3.22
N LEU A 187 -5.10 7.55 1.93
CA LEU A 187 -4.51 8.30 0.82
C LEU A 187 -4.93 9.78 0.87
N ARG A 188 -6.21 10.06 1.13
CA ARG A 188 -6.70 11.42 1.34
C ARG A 188 -5.97 12.11 2.48
N ASP A 189 -5.92 11.48 3.66
CA ASP A 189 -5.33 12.08 4.86
C ASP A 189 -3.84 12.41 4.63
N VAL A 190 -3.11 11.56 3.90
CA VAL A 190 -1.72 11.82 3.51
C VAL A 190 -1.63 13.03 2.59
N ILE A 191 -2.48 13.12 1.56
CA ILE A 191 -2.46 14.26 0.64
C ILE A 191 -2.79 15.56 1.39
N GLU A 192 -3.85 15.60 2.20
CA GLU A 192 -4.26 16.81 2.92
C GLU A 192 -3.17 17.32 3.86
N LYS A 193 -2.51 16.42 4.59
CA LYS A 193 -1.59 16.79 5.66
C LYS A 193 -0.16 17.04 5.17
N PHE A 194 0.23 16.44 4.05
CA PHE A 194 1.57 16.61 3.47
C PHE A 194 1.60 17.47 2.20
N ALA A 195 0.47 18.02 1.74
CA ALA A 195 0.41 18.86 0.54
C ALA A 195 1.38 20.06 0.58
N ALA A 196 1.53 20.69 1.74
CA ALA A 196 2.40 21.85 1.93
C ALA A 196 3.84 21.50 2.34
N THR A 197 4.19 20.21 2.42
CA THR A 197 5.55 19.79 2.77
C THR A 197 6.49 20.05 1.60
N PRO A 198 7.55 20.86 1.76
CA PRO A 198 8.50 21.15 0.69
C PRO A 198 9.40 19.94 0.41
N ASP A 199 9.85 19.82 -0.84
CA ASP A 199 10.89 18.87 -1.22
C ASP A 199 12.28 19.48 -0.97
N PRO A 200 13.15 18.85 -0.15
CA PRO A 200 14.49 19.37 0.13
C PRO A 200 15.42 19.34 -1.08
N ASP A 201 15.13 18.48 -2.05
CA ASP A 201 15.95 18.29 -3.24
C ASP A 201 15.48 19.22 -4.38
N PHE A 202 14.28 19.82 -4.26
CA PHE A 202 13.66 20.73 -5.23
C PHE A 202 12.92 21.90 -4.55
N GLU A 203 13.57 23.07 -4.48
CA GLU A 203 13.13 24.23 -3.68
C GLU A 203 11.73 24.79 -4.05
N GLU A 204 11.28 24.61 -5.29
CA GLU A 204 9.95 25.03 -5.78
C GLU A 204 8.92 23.89 -5.86
N ALA A 205 9.26 22.68 -5.40
CA ALA A 205 8.38 21.53 -5.48
C ALA A 205 7.86 21.07 -4.12
N ALA A 206 6.61 20.63 -4.09
CA ALA A 206 6.08 19.92 -2.94
C ALA A 206 6.60 18.47 -2.93
N LEU A 207 6.84 17.92 -1.74
CA LEU A 207 7.32 16.54 -1.55
C LEU A 207 6.43 15.52 -2.28
N LEU A 208 5.12 15.75 -2.29
CA LEU A 208 4.16 14.83 -2.90
C LEU A 208 4.19 14.84 -4.45
N GLU A 209 4.90 15.78 -5.09
CA GLU A 209 5.03 15.82 -6.56
C GLU A 209 5.70 14.55 -7.10
N GLN A 210 6.70 14.01 -6.41
CA GLN A 210 7.36 12.76 -6.83
C GLN A 210 6.46 11.53 -6.74
N TYR A 211 5.37 11.60 -5.97
CA TYR A 211 4.44 10.48 -5.77
C TYR A 211 3.18 10.56 -6.64
N GLN A 212 3.04 11.56 -7.51
CA GLN A 212 1.85 11.75 -8.33
C GLN A 212 1.44 10.50 -9.12
N ALA A 213 2.41 9.81 -9.74
CA ALA A 213 2.16 8.60 -10.50
C ALA A 213 1.57 7.47 -9.63
N GLN A 214 2.10 7.31 -8.40
CA GLN A 214 1.63 6.29 -7.45
C GLN A 214 0.24 6.63 -6.92
N ILE A 215 -0.01 7.91 -6.59
CA ILE A 215 -1.32 8.40 -6.15
C ILE A 215 -2.36 8.19 -7.25
N GLY A 216 -2.04 8.53 -8.50
CA GLY A 216 -2.94 8.32 -9.63
C GLY A 216 -3.19 6.84 -9.94
N ALA A 217 -2.17 5.99 -9.81
CA ALA A 217 -2.31 4.56 -9.97
C ALA A 217 -3.23 3.94 -8.89
N ALA A 218 -3.14 4.40 -7.64
CA ALA A 218 -4.01 3.96 -6.54
C ALA A 218 -5.50 4.24 -6.82
N LEU A 219 -5.79 5.36 -7.48
CA LEU A 219 -7.16 5.80 -7.75
C LEU A 219 -7.80 5.10 -8.94
N THR A 220 -6.99 4.66 -9.91
CA THR A 220 -7.48 4.11 -11.18
C THR A 220 -8.49 2.95 -11.00
N PRO A 221 -8.27 1.96 -10.12
CA PRO A 221 -9.21 0.85 -9.94
C PRO A 221 -10.56 1.24 -9.33
N ALA A 222 -10.69 2.43 -8.73
CA ALA A 222 -11.95 2.89 -8.13
C ALA A 222 -12.97 3.42 -9.16
N PHE A 223 -12.54 3.63 -10.41
CA PHE A 223 -13.39 4.15 -11.50
C PHE A 223 -13.76 3.07 -12.53
N THR A 224 -13.68 1.80 -12.17
CA THR A 224 -14.15 0.69 -13.00
C THR A 224 -15.67 0.51 -12.87
N ALA A 225 -16.31 -0.09 -13.87
CA ALA A 225 -17.74 -0.40 -13.83
C ALA A 225 -18.14 -1.37 -12.69
N GLU A 226 -17.17 -2.10 -12.13
CA GLU A 226 -17.36 -3.02 -11.01
C GLU A 226 -17.25 -2.34 -9.63
N SER A 227 -16.88 -1.06 -9.58
CA SER A 227 -16.73 -0.34 -8.32
C SER A 227 -18.08 0.10 -7.76
N SER A 228 -18.28 -0.07 -6.45
CA SER A 228 -19.51 0.35 -5.79
C SER A 228 -19.63 1.89 -5.73
N PRO A 229 -20.86 2.44 -5.63
CA PRO A 229 -21.06 3.89 -5.50
C PRO A 229 -20.29 4.52 -4.34
N GLU A 230 -20.13 3.80 -3.23
CA GLU A 230 -19.39 4.26 -2.06
C GLU A 230 -17.90 4.41 -2.35
N ILE A 231 -17.30 3.42 -3.05
CA ILE A 231 -15.90 3.45 -3.46
C ILE A 231 -15.68 4.58 -4.46
N LEU A 232 -16.59 4.72 -5.42
CA LEU A 232 -16.51 5.78 -6.42
C LEU A 232 -16.58 7.18 -5.76
N SER A 233 -17.53 7.39 -4.84
CA SER A 233 -17.65 8.65 -4.10
C SER A 233 -16.40 8.95 -3.26
N ALA A 234 -15.84 7.94 -2.59
CA ALA A 234 -14.59 8.09 -1.84
C ALA A 234 -13.45 8.50 -2.77
N ALA A 235 -13.29 7.83 -3.92
CA ALA A 235 -12.23 8.14 -4.89
C ALA A 235 -12.38 9.54 -5.50
N VAL A 236 -13.61 9.96 -5.85
CA VAL A 236 -13.89 11.33 -6.30
C VAL A 236 -13.44 12.36 -5.26
N ARG A 237 -13.69 12.10 -3.98
CA ARG A 237 -13.22 12.98 -2.90
C ARG A 237 -11.70 13.05 -2.84
N VAL A 238 -11.00 11.92 -2.96
CA VAL A 238 -9.52 11.92 -3.00
C VAL A 238 -9.03 12.70 -4.22
N CYS A 239 -9.64 12.53 -5.40
CA CYS A 239 -9.28 13.29 -6.60
C CYS A 239 -9.48 14.80 -6.40
N ALA A 240 -10.58 15.22 -5.79
CA ALA A 240 -10.85 16.63 -5.51
C ALA A 240 -9.78 17.24 -4.60
N VAL A 241 -9.41 16.55 -3.53
CA VAL A 241 -8.33 16.94 -2.63
C VAL A 241 -6.99 16.98 -3.36
N PHE A 242 -6.70 15.95 -4.17
CA PHE A 242 -5.44 15.85 -4.89
C PHE A 242 -5.27 16.97 -5.92
N VAL A 243 -6.32 17.30 -6.67
CA VAL A 243 -6.32 18.44 -7.59
C VAL A 243 -6.26 19.77 -6.84
N GLY A 244 -7.02 19.92 -5.75
CA GLY A 244 -7.06 21.14 -4.93
C GLY A 244 -5.81 21.40 -4.10
N SER A 245 -4.94 20.40 -3.92
CA SER A 245 -3.73 20.51 -3.11
C SER A 245 -2.62 21.38 -3.72
N GLY A 246 -2.71 21.69 -5.02
CA GLY A 246 -1.65 22.41 -5.73
C GLY A 246 -0.42 21.56 -6.06
N ILE A 247 -0.40 20.26 -5.69
CA ILE A 247 0.67 19.32 -6.05
C ILE A 247 0.73 19.13 -7.56
N VAL A 248 -0.41 19.14 -8.25
CA VAL A 248 -0.47 19.00 -9.71
C VAL A 248 -0.47 20.38 -10.38
N LYS A 249 0.71 20.79 -10.85
CA LYS A 249 0.90 22.06 -11.57
C LYS A 249 0.32 22.05 -13.00
N GLU A 250 0.25 20.87 -13.63
CA GLU A 250 -0.23 20.71 -15.00
C GLU A 250 -1.45 19.79 -15.08
N LEU A 251 -2.65 20.39 -15.13
CA LEU A 251 -3.94 19.70 -15.18
C LEU A 251 -4.09 18.76 -16.40
N TYR A 252 -3.30 18.94 -17.47
CA TYR A 252 -3.36 18.06 -18.63
C TYR A 252 -2.73 16.68 -18.36
N ARG A 253 -1.73 16.59 -17.44
CA ARG A 253 -1.18 15.30 -16.98
C ARG A 253 -2.20 14.50 -16.14
N MET A 254 -3.17 15.21 -15.57
CA MET A 254 -4.35 14.66 -14.90
C MET A 254 -5.43 14.16 -15.87
N GLY A 255 -5.21 14.21 -17.19
CA GLY A 255 -6.22 13.89 -18.20
C GLY A 255 -6.92 12.55 -17.99
N ARG A 256 -6.23 11.53 -17.48
CA ARG A 256 -6.85 10.25 -17.10
C ARG A 256 -7.80 10.39 -15.92
N ILE A 257 -7.39 11.04 -14.83
CA ILE A 257 -8.23 11.22 -13.62
C ILE A 257 -9.41 12.14 -13.92
N LEU A 258 -9.18 13.26 -14.62
CA LEU A 258 -10.26 14.16 -15.03
C LEU A 258 -11.25 13.45 -15.97
N LYS A 259 -10.77 12.63 -16.92
CA LYS A 259 -11.65 11.80 -17.75
C LYS A 259 -12.44 10.79 -16.91
N LEU A 260 -11.81 10.14 -15.93
CA LEU A 260 -12.49 9.23 -15.02
C LEU A 260 -13.56 9.94 -14.17
N LEU A 261 -13.29 11.16 -13.69
CA LEU A 261 -14.26 12.00 -12.98
C LEU A 261 -15.43 12.41 -13.89
N THR A 262 -15.14 12.87 -15.11
CA THR A 262 -16.18 13.25 -16.08
C THR A 262 -17.05 12.05 -16.43
N THR A 263 -16.45 10.90 -16.74
CA THR A 263 -17.18 9.66 -17.03
C THR A 263 -17.99 9.18 -15.82
N ALA A 264 -17.46 9.27 -14.61
CA ALA A 264 -18.20 8.95 -13.40
C ALA A 264 -19.43 9.86 -13.23
N LEU A 265 -19.29 11.16 -13.47
CA LEU A 265 -20.40 12.12 -13.41
C LEU A 265 -21.43 11.90 -14.51
N GLU A 266 -21.00 11.57 -15.73
CA GLU A 266 -21.89 11.21 -16.85
C GLU A 266 -22.71 9.95 -16.56
N ASN A 267 -22.11 8.95 -15.90
CA ASN A 267 -22.77 7.71 -15.51
C ASN A 267 -23.75 7.88 -14.32
N CYS A 268 -23.70 9.01 -13.61
CA CYS A 268 -24.66 9.33 -12.54
C CYS A 268 -25.92 10.05 -13.06
N ARG A 269 -26.02 10.29 -14.37
CA ARG A 269 -27.17 10.95 -15.02
C ARG A 269 -28.22 9.93 -15.47
#